data_AF-A0A6H9XTL6-F1
#
_entry.id   AF-A0A6H9XTL6-F1
#
_cell.length_a   1.000
_cell.length_b   1.000
_cell.length_c   1.000
_cell.angle_alpha   90.00
_cell.angle_beta   90.00
_cell.angle_gamma   90.00
#
_symmetry.space_group_name_H-M   'P 1'
#
loop_
_entity.id
_entity.type
_entity.pdbx_description
1 polymer ?
#
loop_
_entity_poly.entity_id
_entity_poly.type
_entity_poly.pdbx_seq_one_letter_code
_entity_poly.pdbx_strand_id
1 'polypeptide(L)'
;MKAPISLLLLLTFLSACASGPSKEELDAEVKRLCAIDGGVKVYETVKLPADKYSRYTQKLTTMPYQNLKDDDEYYVVWEVAKLREGSPSLRRDQFQIVRRFDSKLLGETVSYARRGGDMPGPWHESSFRCPEHADDVFLARRVFIQLNGE
;
A
#
# COMPACT_ATOMS: atom_id res chain seq x y z
N MET A 1 17.16 61.39 -5.76
CA MET A 1 17.71 60.02 -5.70
C MET A 1 17.20 59.30 -4.45
N LYS A 2 15.97 58.74 -4.48
CA LYS A 2 15.42 57.95 -3.37
C LYS A 2 14.43 56.91 -3.90
N ALA A 3 14.94 55.79 -4.36
CA ALA A 3 14.32 54.45 -4.32
C ALA A 3 15.38 53.48 -4.87
N PRO A 4 15.77 52.43 -4.11
CA PRO A 4 15.14 51.14 -4.42
C PRO A 4 15.08 50.18 -3.20
N ILE A 5 14.71 50.65 -2.00
CA ILE A 5 14.55 49.73 -0.85
C ILE A 5 13.14 49.09 -0.85
N SER A 6 12.14 49.80 -1.38
CA SER A 6 10.76 49.32 -1.40
C SER A 6 10.50 48.17 -2.38
N LEU A 7 11.36 47.97 -3.39
CA LEU A 7 11.18 46.90 -4.39
C LEU A 7 11.73 45.55 -3.91
N LEU A 8 12.72 45.55 -2.99
CA LEU A 8 13.30 44.32 -2.45
C LEU A 8 12.36 43.61 -1.46
N LEU A 9 11.52 44.36 -0.74
CA LEU A 9 10.57 43.83 0.24
C LEU A 9 9.35 43.14 -0.38
N LEU A 10 9.01 43.42 -1.65
CA LEU A 10 7.92 42.75 -2.35
C LEU A 10 8.33 41.38 -2.94
N LEU A 11 9.62 41.12 -3.13
CA LEU A 11 10.13 39.87 -3.68
C LEU A 11 10.18 38.73 -2.65
N THR A 12 10.20 39.02 -1.35
CA THR A 12 10.24 37.99 -0.29
C THR A 12 8.87 37.41 0.06
N PHE A 13 7.76 38.05 -0.33
CA PHE A 13 6.40 37.54 -0.08
C PHE A 13 5.91 36.56 -1.16
N LEU A 14 6.54 36.50 -2.32
CA LEU A 14 6.13 35.63 -3.44
C LEU A 14 6.75 34.22 -3.40
N SER A 15 7.73 33.96 -2.53
CA SER A 15 8.46 32.68 -2.47
C SER A 15 7.93 31.68 -1.43
N ALA A 16 6.88 32.02 -0.66
CA ALA A 16 6.37 31.18 0.42
C ALA A 16 5.38 30.07 -0.01
N CYS A 17 5.02 29.97 -1.30
CA CYS A 17 3.90 29.14 -1.75
C CYS A 17 4.28 27.89 -2.57
N ALA A 18 5.55 27.46 -2.58
CA ALA A 18 6.02 26.36 -3.44
C ALA A 18 6.63 25.16 -2.71
N SER A 19 6.52 25.06 -1.39
CA SER A 19 6.89 23.84 -0.68
C SER A 19 5.74 22.85 -0.69
N GLY A 20 5.93 21.69 -1.32
CA GLY A 20 5.04 20.54 -1.12
C GLY A 20 4.96 20.12 0.36
N PRO A 21 4.08 19.18 0.72
CA PRO A 21 3.90 18.77 2.08
C PRO A 21 5.17 18.14 2.61
N SER A 22 5.38 18.31 3.91
CA SER A 22 6.50 17.70 4.60
C SER A 22 6.34 16.20 4.73
N LYS A 23 7.42 15.53 5.14
CA LYS A 23 7.40 14.11 5.47
C LYS A 23 6.39 13.80 6.58
N GLU A 24 6.39 14.63 7.62
CA GLU A 24 5.53 14.50 8.79
C GLU A 24 4.05 14.68 8.43
N GLU A 25 3.73 15.62 7.53
CA GLU A 25 2.37 15.82 7.04
C GLU A 25 1.86 14.59 6.28
N LEU A 26 2.69 13.98 5.42
CA LEU A 26 2.31 12.76 4.74
C LEU A 26 2.29 11.53 5.68
N ASP A 27 3.13 11.46 6.71
CA ASP A 27 3.03 10.40 7.72
C ASP A 27 1.71 10.51 8.51
N ALA A 28 1.27 11.73 8.83
CA ALA A 28 -0.03 11.98 9.45
C ALA A 28 -1.18 11.59 8.50
N GLU A 29 -1.05 11.90 7.21
CA GLU A 29 -2.04 11.54 6.20
C GLU A 29 -2.12 10.02 5.97
N VAL A 30 -0.97 9.32 5.95
CA VAL A 30 -0.93 7.84 5.92
C VAL A 30 -1.68 7.28 7.12
N LYS A 31 -1.47 7.80 8.33
CA LYS A 31 -2.19 7.35 9.54
C LYS A 31 -3.69 7.61 9.43
N ARG A 32 -4.08 8.79 8.95
CA ARG A 32 -5.49 9.17 8.77
C ARG A 32 -6.20 8.22 7.81
N LEU A 33 -5.61 7.99 6.63
CA LEU A 33 -6.15 7.09 5.62
C LEU A 33 -6.20 5.64 6.12
N CYS A 34 -5.12 5.19 6.76
CA CYS A 34 -5.06 3.86 7.37
C CYS A 34 -6.15 3.65 8.43
N ALA A 35 -6.52 4.68 9.20
CA ALA A 35 -7.61 4.59 10.17
C ALA A 35 -9.01 4.51 9.52
N ILE A 36 -9.15 4.91 8.26
CA ILE A 36 -10.43 4.88 7.53
C ILE A 36 -10.70 3.49 6.97
N ASP A 37 -9.75 2.93 6.21
CA ASP A 37 -9.95 1.65 5.51
C ASP A 37 -8.72 0.74 5.50
N GLY A 38 -7.62 1.14 6.16
CA GLY A 38 -6.41 0.35 6.26
C GLY A 38 -6.61 -0.94 7.05
N GLY A 39 -5.84 -1.96 6.69
CA GLY A 39 -5.92 -3.28 7.32
C GLY A 39 -6.68 -4.30 6.48
N VAL A 40 -6.95 -5.43 7.14
CA VAL A 40 -7.50 -6.63 6.50
C VAL A 40 -9.00 -6.72 6.71
N LYS A 41 -9.72 -7.07 5.64
CA LYS A 41 -11.13 -7.43 5.65
C LYS A 41 -11.25 -8.84 5.08
N VAL A 42 -11.82 -9.76 5.86
CA VAL A 42 -12.10 -11.13 5.42
C VAL A 42 -13.61 -11.26 5.24
N TYR A 43 -14.02 -11.61 4.03
CA TYR A 43 -15.42 -11.81 3.66
C TYR A 43 -15.82 -13.28 3.79
N GLU A 44 -14.90 -14.19 3.42
CA GLU A 44 -15.09 -15.63 3.52
C GLU A 44 -13.76 -16.30 3.85
N THR A 45 -13.78 -17.22 4.81
CA THR A 45 -12.64 -18.08 5.11
C THR A 45 -12.76 -19.40 4.37
N VAL A 46 -11.64 -19.92 3.86
CA VAL A 46 -11.60 -21.19 3.13
C VAL A 46 -10.74 -22.20 3.89
N LYS A 47 -11.31 -23.36 4.17
CA LYS A 47 -10.58 -24.49 4.75
C LYS A 47 -9.82 -25.24 3.65
N LEU A 48 -8.51 -25.37 3.81
CA LEU A 48 -7.63 -26.04 2.85
C LEU A 48 -6.89 -27.21 3.49
N PRO A 49 -6.66 -28.31 2.74
CA PRO A 49 -5.66 -29.32 3.09
C PRO A 49 -4.27 -28.70 3.29
N ALA A 50 -3.42 -29.35 4.08
CA ALA A 50 -2.12 -28.80 4.48
C ALA A 50 -1.19 -28.44 3.30
N ASP A 51 -1.19 -29.26 2.25
CA ASP A 51 -0.41 -29.05 1.03
C ASP A 51 -0.88 -27.79 0.26
N LYS A 52 -2.20 -27.62 0.10
CA LYS A 52 -2.79 -26.42 -0.52
C LYS A 52 -2.59 -25.18 0.36
N TYR A 53 -2.78 -25.31 1.67
CA TYR A 53 -2.56 -24.21 2.61
C TYR A 53 -1.12 -23.67 2.52
N SER A 54 -0.11 -24.55 2.51
CA SER A 54 1.29 -24.14 2.34
C SER A 54 1.54 -23.45 0.99
N ARG A 55 1.00 -23.99 -0.13
CA ARG A 55 1.08 -23.35 -1.45
C ARG A 55 0.54 -21.92 -1.41
N TYR A 56 -0.63 -21.70 -0.84
CA TYR A 56 -1.29 -20.39 -0.85
C TYR A 56 -0.81 -19.43 0.26
N THR A 57 -0.17 -19.88 1.34
CA THR A 57 0.25 -18.98 2.43
C THR A 57 1.75 -18.75 2.53
N GLN A 58 2.56 -19.55 1.84
CA GLN A 58 4.03 -19.44 1.84
C GLN A 58 4.58 -19.08 0.46
N LYS A 59 3.89 -19.46 -0.62
CA LYS A 59 4.34 -19.25 -2.01
C LYS A 59 3.46 -18.29 -2.82
N LEU A 60 2.36 -17.75 -2.26
CA LEU A 60 1.68 -16.60 -2.83
C LEU A 60 2.53 -15.34 -2.61
N THR A 61 3.67 -15.26 -3.27
CA THR A 61 4.28 -13.98 -3.63
C THR A 61 3.79 -13.70 -5.03
N THR A 62 2.60 -13.11 -5.12
CA THR A 62 2.05 -12.52 -6.35
C THR A 62 2.02 -13.48 -7.56
N MET A 63 1.03 -14.38 -7.62
CA MET A 63 0.58 -14.90 -8.92
C MET A 63 -0.51 -13.97 -9.46
N PRO A 64 -0.17 -12.96 -10.27
CA PRO A 64 -1.18 -12.18 -10.97
C PRO A 64 -2.03 -13.13 -11.80
N TYR A 65 -3.29 -12.78 -12.03
CA TYR A 65 -4.24 -13.58 -12.81
C TYR A 65 -3.65 -14.12 -14.14
N GLN A 66 -2.77 -13.36 -14.77
CA GLN A 66 -2.09 -13.68 -16.03
C GLN A 66 -1.13 -14.88 -15.95
N ASN A 67 -0.67 -15.25 -14.75
CA ASN A 67 0.28 -16.34 -14.51
C ASN A 67 -0.39 -17.56 -13.83
N LEU A 68 -1.72 -17.61 -13.80
CA LEU A 68 -2.44 -18.73 -13.20
C LEU A 68 -2.25 -19.99 -14.03
N LYS A 69 -1.96 -21.08 -13.32
CA LYS A 69 -2.01 -22.43 -13.87
C LYS A 69 -3.46 -22.90 -13.88
N ASP A 70 -3.74 -23.93 -14.67
CA ASP A 70 -5.09 -24.50 -14.76
C ASP A 70 -5.57 -25.09 -13.43
N ASP A 71 -4.65 -25.51 -12.55
CA ASP A 71 -4.95 -26.06 -11.23
C ASP A 71 -5.06 -25.01 -10.11
N ASP A 72 -4.90 -23.72 -10.42
CA ASP A 72 -5.07 -22.64 -9.43
C ASP A 72 -6.55 -22.31 -9.21
N GLU A 73 -6.99 -22.50 -7.97
CA GLU A 73 -8.35 -22.24 -7.49
C GLU A 73 -8.54 -20.79 -6.99
N TYR A 74 -7.44 -20.15 -6.58
CA TYR A 74 -7.43 -18.81 -6.01
C TYR A 74 -6.32 -17.98 -6.64
N TYR A 75 -6.55 -16.69 -6.77
CA TYR A 75 -5.56 -15.75 -7.30
C TYR A 75 -5.54 -14.45 -6.51
N VAL A 76 -4.43 -13.73 -6.63
CA VAL A 76 -4.23 -12.43 -5.98
C VAL A 76 -4.29 -11.33 -7.03
N VAL A 77 -5.07 -10.29 -6.73
CA VAL A 77 -5.05 -9.02 -7.47
C VAL A 77 -4.30 -8.01 -6.62
N TRP A 78 -3.34 -7.31 -7.23
CA TRP A 78 -2.62 -6.22 -6.59
C TRP A 78 -2.87 -4.93 -7.36
N GLU A 79 -3.47 -3.96 -6.69
CA GLU A 79 -3.75 -2.64 -7.22
C GLU A 79 -2.91 -1.60 -6.46
N VAL A 80 -2.27 -0.71 -7.22
CA VAL A 80 -1.47 0.39 -6.67
C VAL A 80 -2.07 1.70 -7.16
N ALA A 81 -2.64 2.48 -6.25
CA ALA A 81 -3.10 3.83 -6.52
C ALA A 81 -2.06 4.84 -6.03
N LYS A 82 -1.51 5.64 -6.96
CA LYS A 82 -0.64 6.76 -6.62
C LYS A 82 -1.50 7.96 -6.25
N LEU A 83 -1.54 8.29 -4.96
CA LEU A 83 -2.34 9.41 -4.44
C LEU A 83 -1.58 10.74 -4.55
N ARG A 84 -0.25 10.66 -4.51
CA ARG A 84 0.65 11.79 -4.70
C ARG A 84 1.97 11.33 -5.31
N GLU A 85 2.40 12.05 -6.33
CA GLU A 85 3.73 11.88 -6.93
C GLU A 85 4.71 12.95 -6.43
N GLY A 86 6.01 12.67 -6.54
CA GLY A 86 7.10 13.56 -6.10
C GLY A 86 7.87 13.03 -4.89
N SER A 87 8.65 13.90 -4.26
CA SER A 87 9.40 13.61 -3.04
C SER A 87 9.00 14.60 -1.96
N PRO A 88 8.15 14.21 -0.98
CA PRO A 88 7.66 12.86 -0.74
C PRO A 88 6.46 12.45 -1.62
N SER A 89 6.33 11.13 -1.84
CA SER A 89 5.22 10.47 -2.55
C SER A 89 4.29 9.75 -1.58
N LEU A 90 3.04 9.53 -2.00
CA LEU A 90 2.02 8.78 -1.27
C LEU A 90 1.32 7.80 -2.21
N ARG A 91 1.23 6.53 -1.80
CA ARG A 91 0.49 5.50 -2.52
C ARG A 91 -0.42 4.69 -1.60
N ARG A 92 -1.43 4.07 -2.20
CA ARG A 92 -2.30 3.05 -1.60
C ARG A 92 -2.05 1.73 -2.33
N ASP A 93 -1.66 0.70 -1.58
CA ASP A 93 -1.53 -0.67 -2.05
C ASP A 93 -2.77 -1.45 -1.58
N GLN A 94 -3.45 -2.14 -2.49
CA GLN A 94 -4.57 -3.03 -2.18
C GLN A 94 -4.29 -4.42 -2.74
N PHE A 95 -4.39 -5.43 -1.88
CA PHE A 95 -4.34 -6.83 -2.27
C PHE A 95 -5.70 -7.47 -2.06
N GLN A 96 -6.11 -8.30 -3.01
CA GLN A 96 -7.38 -9.02 -2.97
C GLN A 96 -7.14 -10.49 -3.27
N ILE A 97 -7.79 -11.39 -2.53
CA ILE A 97 -7.82 -12.82 -2.84
C ILE A 97 -9.18 -13.16 -3.43
N VAL A 98 -9.17 -13.71 -4.64
CA VAL A 98 -10.38 -14.04 -5.40
C VAL A 98 -10.41 -15.53 -5.69
N ARG A 99 -11.58 -16.16 -5.49
CA ARG A 99 -11.84 -17.54 -5.91
C ARG A 99 -12.15 -17.57 -7.41
N ARG A 100 -11.45 -18.42 -8.15
CA ARG A 100 -11.52 -18.46 -9.63
C ARG A 100 -12.87 -18.93 -10.14
N PHE A 101 -13.44 -19.98 -9.54
CA PHE A 101 -14.65 -20.65 -10.03
C PHE A 101 -15.87 -19.72 -10.15
N ASP A 102 -16.04 -18.80 -9.20
CA ASP A 102 -17.19 -17.88 -9.13
C ASP A 102 -16.78 -16.41 -9.07
N SER A 103 -15.49 -16.11 -9.25
CA SER A 103 -14.91 -14.77 -9.14
C SER A 103 -15.23 -14.06 -7.81
N LYS A 104 -15.48 -14.82 -6.74
CA LYS A 104 -15.85 -14.25 -5.44
C LYS A 104 -14.64 -13.70 -4.69
N LEU A 105 -14.75 -12.45 -4.22
CA LEU A 105 -13.78 -11.83 -3.33
C LEU A 105 -13.84 -12.47 -1.94
N LEU A 106 -12.75 -13.12 -1.52
CA LEU A 106 -12.66 -13.80 -0.23
C LEU A 106 -12.13 -12.89 0.88
N GLY A 107 -11.24 -11.97 0.51
CA GLY A 107 -10.70 -10.98 1.43
C GLY A 107 -9.83 -9.97 0.72
N GLU A 108 -9.56 -8.88 1.41
CA GLU A 108 -8.69 -7.82 0.94
C GLU A 108 -7.87 -7.21 2.07
N THR A 109 -6.73 -6.63 1.73
CA THR A 109 -5.95 -5.81 2.65
C THR A 109 -5.53 -4.52 1.97
N VAL A 110 -5.62 -3.42 2.71
CA VAL A 110 -5.27 -2.08 2.22
C VAL A 110 -4.13 -1.55 3.08
N SER A 111 -3.13 -0.97 2.42
CA SER A 111 -2.07 -0.21 3.08
C SER A 111 -1.77 1.08 2.37
N TYR A 112 -1.32 2.06 3.14
CA TYR A 112 -0.86 3.36 2.66
C TYR A 112 0.61 3.49 2.95
N ALA A 113 1.37 4.02 2.00
CA ALA A 113 2.80 4.19 2.14
C ALA A 113 3.26 5.55 1.63
N ARG A 114 4.03 6.25 2.46
CA ARG A 114 4.86 7.38 2.06
C ARG A 114 6.26 6.90 1.70
N ARG A 115 6.86 7.48 0.66
CA ARG A 115 8.27 7.30 0.31
C ARG A 115 8.93 8.64 -0.06
N GLY A 116 10.16 8.86 0.38
CA GLY A 116 10.93 10.06 0.09
C GLY A 116 10.59 11.25 0.97
N GLY A 117 10.95 12.45 0.54
CA GLY A 117 10.93 13.68 1.35
C GLY A 117 12.20 13.89 2.17
N ASP A 118 13.23 13.07 1.92
CA ASP A 118 14.56 13.24 2.49
C ASP A 118 15.40 14.20 1.64
N MET A 119 16.47 14.73 2.23
CA MET A 119 17.45 15.52 1.50
C MET A 119 18.05 14.69 0.35
N PRO A 120 18.20 15.24 -0.87
CA PRO A 120 18.77 14.50 -1.99
C PRO A 120 20.20 14.02 -1.68
N GLY A 121 20.51 12.77 -2.00
CA GLY A 121 21.83 12.18 -1.79
C GLY A 121 21.87 10.67 -2.11
N PRO A 122 23.03 10.01 -1.90
CA PRO A 122 23.24 8.61 -2.26
C PRO A 122 22.58 7.59 -1.29
N TRP A 123 21.83 8.06 -0.29
CA TRP A 123 21.15 7.21 0.69
C TRP A 123 19.78 6.75 0.19
N HIS A 124 19.31 5.61 0.70
CA HIS A 124 17.96 5.14 0.45
C HIS A 124 16.93 6.10 1.06
N GLU A 125 15.89 6.41 0.29
CA GLU A 125 14.76 7.20 0.76
C GLU A 125 14.08 6.53 1.95
N SER A 126 13.73 7.33 2.94
CA SER A 126 12.88 6.90 4.05
C SER A 126 11.49 6.54 3.53
N SER A 127 10.84 5.64 4.24
CA SER A 127 9.45 5.28 3.97
C SER A 127 8.70 5.09 5.27
N PHE A 128 7.38 5.23 5.19
CA PHE A 128 6.47 4.96 6.29
C PHE A 128 5.24 4.28 5.73
N ARG A 129 4.78 3.20 6.37
CA ARG A 129 3.64 2.41 5.91
C ARG A 129 2.65 2.18 7.06
N CYS A 130 1.37 2.18 6.74
CA CYS A 130 0.32 1.74 7.65
C CYS A 130 -0.75 0.92 6.90
N PRO A 131 -1.13 -0.27 7.40
CA PRO A 131 -0.45 -1.03 8.47
C PRO A 131 0.94 -1.51 8.03
N GLU A 132 1.82 -1.79 8.99
CA GLU A 132 3.20 -2.21 8.71
C GLU A 132 3.27 -3.52 7.90
N HIS A 133 2.38 -4.47 8.19
CA HIS A 133 2.32 -5.80 7.57
C HIS A 133 0.99 -6.06 6.86
N ALA A 134 0.69 -5.28 5.83
CA ALA A 134 -0.50 -5.44 5.01
C ALA A 134 -0.12 -5.86 3.58
N ASP A 135 0.42 -7.08 3.46
CA ASP A 135 0.79 -7.73 2.21
C ASP A 135 -0.14 -8.92 1.85
N ASP A 136 0.10 -9.52 0.69
CA ASP A 136 -0.66 -10.66 0.18
C ASP A 136 -0.53 -11.90 1.08
N VAL A 137 0.65 -12.14 1.65
CA VAL A 137 0.90 -13.25 2.58
C VAL A 137 0.10 -13.09 3.88
N PHE A 138 0.07 -11.88 4.45
CA PHE A 138 -0.72 -11.57 5.63
C PHE A 138 -2.21 -11.79 5.35
N LEU A 139 -2.71 -11.33 4.21
CA LEU A 139 -4.09 -11.56 3.79
C LEU A 139 -4.39 -13.06 3.60
N ALA A 140 -3.51 -13.79 2.93
CA ALA A 140 -3.67 -15.23 2.68
C ALA A 140 -3.79 -16.05 3.97
N ARG A 141 -2.97 -15.73 4.98
CA ARG A 141 -3.04 -16.36 6.31
C ARG A 141 -4.32 -16.05 7.09
N ARG A 142 -5.05 -15.01 6.70
CA ARG A 142 -6.35 -14.64 7.31
C ARG A 142 -7.53 -15.26 6.58
N VAL A 143 -7.43 -15.41 5.26
CA VAL A 143 -8.48 -16.01 4.42
C VAL A 143 -8.43 -17.54 4.49
N PHE A 144 -7.25 -18.14 4.42
CA PHE A 144 -7.11 -19.60 4.41
C PHE A 144 -6.92 -20.15 5.81
N ILE A 145 -7.60 -21.26 6.10
CA ILE A 145 -7.49 -22.01 7.35
C ILE A 145 -6.99 -23.41 7.01
N GLN A 146 -5.92 -23.85 7.67
CA GLN A 146 -5.45 -25.22 7.52
C GLN A 146 -6.45 -26.20 8.18
N LEU A 147 -6.89 -27.20 7.44
CA LEU A 147 -7.58 -28.37 8.00
C LEU A 147 -6.57 -29.16 8.82
N ASN A 148 -6.71 -29.11 10.15
CA ASN A 148 -6.06 -30.09 11.02
C ASN A 148 -6.88 -31.37 10.91
N GLY A 149 -6.23 -32.50 10.64
CA GLY A 149 -6.92 -33.78 10.47
C GLY A 149 -7.70 -34.16 11.72
N GLU A 150 -9.02 -34.09 11.63
CA GLU A 150 -9.95 -34.91 12.43
C GLU A 150 -10.23 -36.22 11.68
#